data_AF-A0A832MU21-F1
#
_entry.id   AF-A0A832MU21-F1
#
_cell.length_a   1.000
_cell.length_b   1.000
_cell.length_c   1.000
_cell.angle_alpha   90.00
_cell.angle_beta   90.00
_cell.angle_gamma   90.00
#
_symmetry.space_group_name_H-M   'P 1'
#
loop_
_entity.id
_entity.type
_entity.pdbx_description
1 polymer ?
#
loop_
_entity_poly.entity_id
_entity_poly.type
_entity_poly.pdbx_seq_one_letter_code
_entity_poly.pdbx_strand_id
1 'polypeptide(L)'
;MKDSLEQRCSELSGKFDTEEPGIGHFDRFKVKLAMQAQKAPKQKQKTWAWITIAASIALLFGVWLGNYSAKPGLELADVSPKMEETQSFFMATIQQEIEQINLERNADNQQIIEDAFGQLKKLEENYTKLTVELDNSGKDKRIIYAMIANFQQRIDVLQSLLQQLEEIKKLKNNSNDEKIT
;
A
#
# COMPACT_ATOMS: atom_id res chain seq x y z
N MET A 1 -25.08 35.23 20.44
CA MET A 1 -26.06 34.15 20.66
C MET A 1 -25.43 33.19 21.66
N LYS A 2 -25.98 33.03 22.86
CA LYS A 2 -25.45 32.05 23.83
C LYS A 2 -25.80 30.65 23.32
N ASP A 3 -24.83 29.75 23.38
CA ASP A 3 -24.90 28.42 22.81
C ASP A 3 -25.98 27.60 23.55
N SER A 4 -26.81 26.84 22.82
CA SER A 4 -27.96 26.13 23.42
C SER A 4 -27.55 25.14 24.52
N LEU A 5 -26.29 24.72 24.49
CA LEU A 5 -25.66 23.82 25.45
C LEU A 5 -25.35 24.55 26.76
N GLU A 6 -24.86 25.79 26.72
CA GLU A 6 -24.57 26.57 27.93
C GLU A 6 -25.85 26.86 28.72
N GLN A 7 -26.95 27.12 28.01
CA GLN A 7 -28.26 27.36 28.61
C GLN A 7 -28.79 26.10 29.30
N ARG A 8 -28.69 24.93 28.65
CA ARG A 8 -29.10 23.63 29.24
C ARG A 8 -28.21 23.21 30.41
N CYS A 9 -26.91 23.43 30.32
CA CYS A 9 -25.98 23.16 31.43
C CYS A 9 -26.24 24.06 32.63
N SER A 10 -26.57 25.34 32.40
CA SER A 10 -26.94 26.26 33.48
C SER A 10 -28.27 25.90 34.14
N GLU A 11 -29.26 25.46 33.36
CA GLU A 11 -30.58 25.04 33.86
C GLU A 11 -30.52 23.75 34.71
N LEU A 12 -29.56 22.88 34.42
CA LEU A 12 -29.35 21.61 35.12
C LEU A 12 -28.23 21.68 36.18
N SER A 13 -27.53 22.81 36.27
CA SER A 13 -26.48 23.05 37.28
C SER A 13 -27.08 22.96 38.68
N GLY A 14 -26.53 22.05 39.50
CA GLY A 14 -27.01 21.78 40.86
C GLY A 14 -28.06 20.67 41.00
N LYS A 15 -28.54 20.06 39.90
CA LYS A 15 -29.41 18.86 39.93
C LYS A 15 -28.64 17.53 39.81
N PHE A 16 -27.34 17.58 39.55
CA PHE A 16 -26.52 16.39 39.31
C PHE A 16 -25.84 15.83 40.56
N ASP A 17 -25.65 16.66 41.60
CA ASP A 17 -24.91 16.29 42.82
C ASP A 17 -25.86 15.84 43.94
N THR A 18 -26.90 15.06 43.62
CA THR A 18 -27.91 14.64 44.60
C THR A 18 -27.49 13.40 45.40
N GLU A 19 -26.56 12.60 44.89
CA GLU A 19 -26.14 11.33 45.51
C GLU A 19 -24.66 11.08 45.24
N GLU A 20 -23.91 10.74 46.29
CA GLU A 20 -22.54 10.27 46.16
C GLU A 20 -22.51 8.73 46.07
N PRO A 21 -21.63 8.17 45.23
CA PRO A 21 -21.52 6.73 45.16
C PRO A 21 -20.95 6.17 46.47
N GLY A 22 -21.58 5.12 47.00
CA GLY A 22 -21.15 4.50 48.26
C GLY A 22 -19.67 4.09 48.27
N ILE A 23 -19.06 4.11 49.46
CA ILE A 23 -17.62 3.87 49.68
C ILE A 23 -17.11 2.65 48.88
N GLY A 24 -15.95 2.83 48.23
CA GLY A 24 -15.31 1.81 47.40
C GLY A 24 -15.90 1.66 45.99
N HIS A 25 -16.89 2.48 45.59
CA HIS A 25 -17.39 2.49 44.21
C HIS A 25 -16.29 2.75 43.19
N PHE A 26 -15.39 3.70 43.44
CA PHE A 26 -14.29 4.01 42.53
C PHE A 26 -13.32 2.84 42.35
N ASP A 27 -13.04 2.09 43.43
CA ASP A 27 -12.19 0.90 43.36
C ASP A 27 -12.87 -0.24 42.59
N ARG A 28 -14.16 -0.49 42.85
CA ARG A 28 -14.96 -1.44 42.07
C ARG A 28 -15.05 -1.04 40.59
N PHE A 29 -15.15 0.26 40.31
CA PHE A 29 -15.18 0.80 38.95
C PHE A 29 -13.85 0.59 38.24
N LYS A 30 -12.72 0.93 38.87
CA LYS A 30 -11.36 0.66 38.33
C LYS A 30 -11.16 -0.82 38.01
N VAL A 31 -11.57 -1.70 38.93
CA VAL A 31 -11.49 -3.16 38.73
C VAL A 31 -12.36 -3.59 37.54
N LYS A 32 -13.60 -3.07 37.44
CA LYS A 32 -14.50 -3.38 36.32
C LYS A 32 -13.98 -2.85 34.97
N LEU A 33 -13.34 -1.68 34.97
CA LEU A 33 -12.70 -1.08 33.79
C LEU A 33 -11.50 -1.89 33.32
N ALA A 34 -10.61 -2.29 34.23
CA ALA A 34 -9.48 -3.15 33.94
C ALA A 34 -9.94 -4.53 33.41
N MET A 35 -11.00 -5.09 34.00
CA MET A 35 -11.61 -6.34 33.52
C MET A 35 -12.29 -6.18 32.16
N GLN A 36 -12.87 -5.02 31.83
CA GLN A 36 -13.43 -4.75 30.50
C GLN A 36 -12.35 -4.57 29.43
N ALA A 37 -11.23 -3.91 29.75
CA ALA A 37 -10.07 -3.82 28.87
C ALA A 37 -9.47 -5.21 28.56
N GLN A 38 -9.59 -6.17 29.48
CA GLN A 38 -9.17 -7.56 29.29
C GLN A 38 -10.23 -8.45 28.60
N LYS A 39 -11.50 -8.01 28.56
CA LYS A 39 -12.64 -8.72 27.93
C LYS A 39 -12.97 -8.25 26.53
N ALA A 40 -12.26 -7.27 25.97
CA ALA A 40 -12.22 -7.14 24.52
C ALA A 40 -11.88 -8.53 23.97
N PRO A 41 -12.73 -9.14 23.13
CA PRO A 41 -12.37 -10.42 22.56
C PRO A 41 -10.97 -10.21 21.99
N LYS A 42 -10.03 -11.10 22.32
CA LYS A 42 -8.85 -11.26 21.50
C LYS A 42 -9.41 -11.69 20.14
N GLN A 43 -9.87 -10.72 19.35
CA GLN A 43 -10.04 -10.87 17.94
C GLN A 43 -8.68 -11.39 17.54
N LYS A 44 -8.64 -12.67 17.18
CA LYS A 44 -7.53 -13.21 16.42
C LYS A 44 -7.50 -12.30 15.22
N GLN A 45 -6.69 -11.24 15.29
CA GLN A 45 -6.56 -10.31 14.20
C GLN A 45 -6.17 -11.20 13.05
N LYS A 46 -7.07 -11.28 12.08
CA LYS A 46 -6.86 -12.11 10.92
C LYS A 46 -5.78 -11.39 10.15
N THR A 47 -4.53 -11.71 10.47
CA THR A 47 -3.26 -11.19 9.93
C THR A 47 -3.06 -11.59 8.47
N TRP A 48 -4.15 -11.75 7.73
CA TRP A 48 -4.16 -12.19 6.34
C TRP A 48 -4.56 -11.07 5.39
N ALA A 49 -4.94 -9.89 5.89
CA ALA A 49 -5.27 -8.76 5.02
C ALA A 49 -4.05 -8.23 4.23
N TRP A 50 -2.84 -8.40 4.75
CA TRP A 50 -1.61 -7.89 4.13
C TRP A 50 -1.02 -8.80 3.03
N ILE A 51 -1.52 -10.03 2.89
CA ILE A 51 -0.98 -11.02 1.93
C ILE A 51 -1.68 -10.97 0.57
N THR A 52 -2.81 -10.28 0.43
CA THR A 52 -3.68 -10.46 -0.74
C THR A 52 -3.18 -9.82 -2.05
N ILE A 53 -2.11 -9.04 -2.05
CA ILE A 53 -1.62 -8.33 -3.25
C ILE A 53 -0.21 -8.77 -3.69
N ALA A 54 0.54 -9.53 -2.88
CA ALA A 54 1.78 -10.15 -3.38
C ALA A 54 1.51 -11.17 -4.52
N ALA A 55 0.30 -11.74 -4.56
CA ALA A 55 -0.12 -12.68 -5.60
C ALA A 55 -0.20 -12.03 -7.00
N SER A 56 -0.50 -10.73 -7.12
CA SER A 56 -0.54 -10.09 -8.44
C SER A 56 0.86 -9.94 -9.04
N ILE A 57 1.90 -9.73 -8.22
CA ILE A 57 3.30 -9.67 -8.69
C ILE A 57 3.86 -11.06 -8.95
N ALA A 58 3.51 -12.06 -8.12
CA ALA A 58 3.86 -13.45 -8.39
C ALA A 58 3.24 -13.94 -9.72
N LEU A 59 2.08 -13.41 -10.13
CA LEU A 59 1.53 -13.61 -11.48
C LEU A 59 2.34 -12.91 -12.58
N LEU A 60 2.90 -11.71 -12.33
CA LEU A 60 3.72 -10.98 -13.31
C LEU A 60 4.99 -11.74 -13.70
N PHE A 61 5.72 -12.30 -12.74
CA PHE A 61 6.92 -13.11 -13.00
C PHE A 61 6.60 -14.59 -13.28
N GLY A 62 5.52 -15.10 -12.71
CA GLY A 62 5.09 -16.50 -12.88
C GLY A 62 4.57 -16.80 -14.29
N VAL A 63 4.02 -15.82 -15.01
CA VAL A 63 3.64 -16.00 -16.43
C VAL A 63 4.89 -16.04 -17.33
N TRP A 64 5.90 -15.23 -17.06
CA TRP A 64 7.18 -15.25 -17.79
C TRP A 64 7.96 -16.56 -17.57
N LEU A 65 7.95 -17.11 -16.34
CA LEU A 65 8.62 -18.39 -16.01
C LEU A 65 7.78 -19.65 -16.30
N GLY A 66 6.44 -19.57 -16.24
CA GLY A 66 5.57 -20.75 -16.12
C GLY A 66 4.72 -21.12 -17.35
N ASN A 67 4.56 -20.23 -18.35
CA ASN A 67 3.72 -20.52 -19.52
C ASN A 67 4.31 -19.95 -20.82
N TYR A 68 5.37 -20.58 -21.33
CA TYR A 68 5.94 -20.29 -22.66
C TYR A 68 4.96 -20.55 -23.83
N SER A 69 3.83 -21.25 -23.61
CA SER A 69 2.88 -21.64 -24.66
C SER A 69 1.76 -20.62 -24.92
N ALA A 70 1.67 -19.54 -24.16
CA ALA A 70 0.60 -18.53 -24.28
C ALA A 70 1.16 -17.09 -24.42
N LYS A 71 2.33 -16.92 -25.03
CA LYS A 71 2.86 -15.58 -25.34
C LYS A 71 1.91 -14.86 -26.31
N PRO A 72 1.26 -13.74 -25.92
CA PRO A 72 0.26 -13.09 -26.78
C PRO A 72 0.90 -12.34 -27.96
N GLY A 73 2.21 -12.10 -27.94
CA GLY A 73 2.93 -11.36 -28.99
C GLY A 73 4.45 -11.41 -28.77
N LEU A 74 5.15 -10.45 -29.37
CA LEU A 74 6.61 -10.39 -29.40
C LEU A 74 7.14 -9.50 -28.28
N GLU A 75 8.06 -9.99 -27.46
CA GLU A 75 8.72 -9.22 -26.39
C GLU A 75 10.01 -8.55 -26.89
N LEU A 76 10.58 -7.63 -26.09
CA LEU A 76 11.88 -7.03 -26.44
C LEU A 76 12.96 -8.11 -26.60
N ALA A 77 12.95 -9.15 -25.76
CA ALA A 77 13.88 -10.27 -25.85
C ALA A 77 13.87 -10.97 -27.23
N ASP A 78 12.72 -11.01 -27.90
CA ASP A 78 12.56 -11.65 -29.21
C ASP A 78 13.06 -10.76 -30.38
N VAL A 79 13.46 -9.51 -30.11
CA VAL A 79 13.98 -8.58 -31.12
C VAL A 79 15.46 -8.83 -31.40
N SER A 80 16.28 -8.93 -30.35
CA SER A 80 17.73 -9.12 -30.45
C SER A 80 18.35 -9.47 -29.09
N PRO A 81 19.57 -10.04 -29.03
CA PRO A 81 20.25 -10.32 -27.76
C PRO A 81 20.42 -9.07 -26.88
N LYS A 82 20.67 -7.89 -27.49
CA LYS A 82 20.80 -6.64 -26.73
C LYS A 82 19.47 -6.20 -26.11
N MET A 83 18.35 -6.47 -26.79
CA MET A 83 17.02 -6.16 -26.27
C MET A 83 16.58 -7.17 -25.20
N GLU A 84 17.04 -8.41 -25.26
CA GLU A 84 16.90 -9.40 -24.18
C GLU A 84 17.63 -8.97 -22.91
N GLU A 85 18.89 -8.52 -23.03
CA GLU A 85 19.64 -7.93 -21.92
C GLU A 85 18.90 -6.72 -21.33
N THR A 86 18.33 -5.88 -22.19
CA THR A 86 17.60 -4.67 -21.79
C THR A 86 16.34 -5.03 -21.00
N GLN A 87 15.54 -5.98 -21.49
CA GLN A 87 14.36 -6.47 -20.79
C GLN A 87 14.73 -7.08 -19.44
N SER A 88 15.76 -7.94 -19.42
CA SER A 88 16.23 -8.59 -18.20
C SER A 88 16.68 -7.58 -17.14
N PHE A 89 17.40 -6.54 -17.56
CA PHE A 89 17.82 -5.44 -16.69
C PHE A 89 16.61 -4.74 -16.05
N PHE A 90 15.65 -4.28 -16.86
CA PHE A 90 14.47 -3.58 -16.33
C PHE A 90 13.61 -4.46 -15.42
N MET A 91 13.42 -5.73 -15.77
CA MET A 91 12.68 -6.68 -14.93
C MET A 91 13.36 -6.88 -13.58
N ALA A 92 14.69 -7.02 -13.55
CA ALA A 92 15.45 -7.14 -12.31
C ALA A 92 15.35 -5.88 -11.45
N THR A 93 15.46 -4.69 -12.06
CA THR A 93 15.31 -3.40 -11.35
C THR A 93 13.93 -3.25 -10.73
N ILE A 94 12.86 -3.51 -11.51
CA ILE A 94 11.48 -3.45 -11.03
C ILE A 94 11.27 -4.42 -9.86
N GLN A 95 11.79 -5.64 -9.97
CA GLN A 95 11.70 -6.64 -8.88
C GLN A 95 12.38 -6.13 -7.61
N GLN A 96 13.59 -5.58 -7.72
CA GLN A 96 14.33 -5.05 -6.59
C GLN A 96 13.60 -3.88 -5.90
N GLU A 97 12.99 -2.98 -6.67
CA GLU A 97 12.22 -1.86 -6.11
C GLU A 97 10.95 -2.33 -5.41
N ILE A 98 10.23 -3.29 -6.00
CA ILE A 98 9.06 -3.93 -5.37
C ILE A 98 9.44 -4.60 -4.05
N GLU A 99 10.57 -5.31 -3.99
CA GLU A 99 11.06 -5.93 -2.75
C GLU A 99 11.31 -4.88 -1.66
N GLN A 100 11.94 -3.75 -2.00
CA GLN A 100 12.15 -2.64 -1.06
C GLN A 100 10.83 -2.07 -0.54
N ILE A 101 9.84 -1.85 -1.42
CA ILE A 101 8.51 -1.36 -1.01
C ILE A 101 7.81 -2.34 -0.06
N ASN A 102 7.93 -3.65 -0.32
CA ASN A 102 7.32 -4.66 0.52
C ASN A 102 7.94 -4.70 1.93
N LEU A 103 9.22 -4.36 2.08
CA LEU A 103 9.88 -4.25 3.39
C LEU A 103 9.38 -3.05 4.22
N GLU A 104 8.98 -1.96 3.56
CA GLU A 104 8.48 -0.75 4.24
C GLU A 104 6.96 -0.78 4.48
N ARG A 105 6.24 -1.80 3.97
CA ARG A 105 4.77 -1.91 4.05
C ARG A 105 4.30 -2.02 5.50
N ASN A 106 3.33 -1.18 5.86
CA ASN A 106 2.62 -1.19 7.14
C ASN A 106 1.20 -0.63 6.98
N ALA A 107 0.43 -0.56 8.07
CA ALA A 107 -0.97 -0.12 8.01
C ALA A 107 -1.12 1.36 7.59
N ASP A 108 -0.14 2.22 7.90
CA ASP A 108 -0.23 3.66 7.67
C ASP A 108 -0.02 4.02 6.20
N ASN A 109 0.74 3.20 5.47
CA ASN A 109 1.10 3.43 4.06
C ASN A 109 0.44 2.47 3.07
N GLN A 110 -0.48 1.62 3.54
CA GLN A 110 -1.09 0.59 2.70
C GLN A 110 -1.82 1.19 1.49
N GLN A 111 -2.58 2.27 1.67
CA GLN A 111 -3.36 2.88 0.59
C GLN A 111 -2.48 3.40 -0.56
N ILE A 112 -1.40 4.14 -0.26
CA ILE A 112 -0.52 4.69 -1.29
C ILE A 112 0.24 3.58 -2.05
N ILE A 113 0.55 2.48 -1.38
CA ILE A 113 1.16 1.30 -2.00
C ILE A 113 0.15 0.64 -2.96
N GLU A 114 -1.10 0.48 -2.54
CA GLU A 114 -2.17 -0.07 -3.38
C GLU A 114 -2.42 0.78 -4.62
N ASP A 115 -2.44 2.10 -4.48
CA ASP A 115 -2.63 3.04 -5.58
C ASP A 115 -1.49 2.96 -6.61
N ALA A 116 -0.23 2.93 -6.15
CA ALA A 116 0.93 2.77 -7.02
C ALA A 116 0.91 1.42 -7.76
N PHE A 117 0.55 0.33 -7.08
CA PHE A 117 0.46 -0.99 -7.70
C PHE A 117 -0.69 -1.08 -8.70
N GLY A 118 -1.77 -0.33 -8.46
CA GLY A 118 -2.82 -0.11 -9.45
C GLY A 118 -2.33 0.58 -10.72
N GLN A 119 -1.40 1.54 -10.61
CA GLN A 119 -0.76 2.17 -11.77
C GLN A 119 0.17 1.21 -12.51
N LEU A 120 0.96 0.42 -11.78
CA LEU A 120 1.82 -0.61 -12.38
C LEU A 120 1.02 -1.63 -13.18
N LYS A 121 -0.14 -2.05 -12.66
CA LYS A 121 -1.04 -2.95 -13.39
C LYS A 121 -1.49 -2.36 -14.72
N LYS A 122 -1.86 -1.08 -14.78
CA LYS A 122 -2.24 -0.41 -16.04
C LYS A 122 -1.08 -0.36 -17.03
N LEU A 123 0.14 -0.10 -16.54
CA LEU A 123 1.35 -0.12 -17.36
C LEU A 123 1.64 -1.53 -17.90
N GLU A 124 1.37 -2.58 -17.12
CA GLU A 124 1.47 -3.98 -17.56
C GLU A 124 0.48 -4.31 -18.68
N GLU A 125 -0.79 -3.96 -18.49
CA GLU A 125 -1.82 -4.16 -19.50
C GLU A 125 -1.48 -3.42 -20.80
N ASN A 126 -0.85 -2.25 -20.72
CA ASN A 126 -0.34 -1.53 -21.87
C ASN A 126 0.83 -2.26 -22.55
N TYR A 127 1.82 -2.74 -21.78
CA TYR A 127 2.92 -3.51 -22.34
C TYR A 127 2.45 -4.78 -23.06
N THR A 128 1.48 -5.49 -22.49
CA THR A 128 0.86 -6.66 -23.13
C THR A 128 0.21 -6.33 -24.47
N LYS A 129 -0.33 -5.12 -24.65
CA LYS A 129 -0.83 -4.66 -25.95
C LYS A 129 0.31 -4.35 -26.91
N LEU A 130 1.37 -3.70 -26.41
CA LEU A 130 2.55 -3.38 -27.21
C LEU A 130 3.25 -4.64 -27.73
N THR A 131 3.25 -5.76 -26.99
CA THR A 131 3.84 -7.02 -27.49
C THR A 131 3.07 -7.57 -28.71
N VAL A 132 1.74 -7.50 -28.67
CA VAL A 132 0.86 -7.88 -29.80
C VAL A 132 1.08 -6.94 -31.00
N GLU A 133 1.16 -5.64 -30.76
CA GLU A 133 1.41 -4.64 -31.82
C GLU A 133 2.81 -4.80 -32.44
N LEU A 134 3.81 -5.13 -31.63
CA LEU A 134 5.18 -5.35 -32.10
C LEU A 134 5.26 -6.54 -33.06
N ASP A 135 4.55 -7.62 -32.75
CA ASP A 135 4.43 -8.80 -33.62
C ASP A 135 3.75 -8.45 -34.95
N ASN A 136 2.56 -7.82 -34.87
CA ASN A 136 1.76 -7.46 -36.04
C ASN A 136 2.43 -6.42 -36.96
N SER A 137 3.31 -5.58 -36.42
CA SER A 137 4.01 -4.53 -37.17
C SER A 137 5.31 -4.99 -37.83
N GLY A 138 5.74 -6.24 -37.61
CA GLY A 138 7.04 -6.70 -38.08
C GLY A 138 8.21 -6.04 -37.33
N LYS A 139 8.07 -5.85 -36.02
CA LYS A 139 9.08 -5.27 -35.11
C LYS A 139 9.34 -3.77 -35.33
N ASP A 140 8.28 -2.96 -35.45
CA ASP A 140 8.42 -1.50 -35.59
C ASP A 140 9.19 -0.88 -34.40
N LYS A 141 10.26 -0.14 -34.72
CA LYS A 141 11.11 0.54 -33.74
C LYS A 141 10.34 1.49 -32.82
N ARG A 142 9.27 2.12 -33.31
CA ARG A 142 8.43 3.01 -32.50
C ARG A 142 7.75 2.28 -31.35
N ILE A 143 7.34 1.04 -31.59
CA ILE A 143 6.72 0.19 -30.58
C ILE A 143 7.80 -0.30 -29.59
N ILE A 144 8.99 -0.64 -30.07
CA ILE A 144 10.15 -0.94 -29.21
C ILE A 144 10.43 0.23 -28.26
N TYR A 145 10.45 1.48 -28.76
CA TYR A 145 10.61 2.66 -27.92
C TYR A 145 9.47 2.81 -26.90
N ALA A 146 8.22 2.55 -27.29
CA ALA A 146 7.08 2.59 -26.38
C ALA A 146 7.18 1.52 -25.28
N MET A 147 7.67 0.31 -25.60
CA MET A 147 7.89 -0.77 -24.64
C MET A 147 8.98 -0.41 -23.62
N ILE A 148 10.09 0.19 -24.07
CA ILE A 148 11.14 0.69 -23.19
C ILE A 148 10.60 1.82 -22.29
N ALA A 149 9.86 2.76 -22.86
CA ALA A 149 9.24 3.85 -22.10
C ALA A 149 8.26 3.31 -21.04
N ASN A 150 7.54 2.23 -21.34
CA ASN A 150 6.68 1.57 -20.36
C ASN A 150 7.47 1.02 -19.16
N PHE A 151 8.62 0.36 -19.39
CA PHE A 151 9.49 -0.08 -18.29
C PHE A 151 9.99 1.10 -17.45
N GLN A 152 10.41 2.19 -18.10
CA GLN A 152 10.86 3.40 -17.40
C GLN A 152 9.74 3.99 -16.53
N GLN A 153 8.51 4.09 -17.06
CA GLN A 153 7.35 4.57 -16.30
C GLN A 153 7.04 3.72 -15.08
N ARG A 154 7.22 2.40 -15.15
CA ARG A 154 7.02 1.51 -13.98
C ARG A 154 8.03 1.81 -12.89
N ILE A 155 9.30 1.99 -13.26
CA ILE A 155 10.38 2.37 -12.35
C ILE A 155 10.09 3.74 -11.73
N ASP A 156 9.67 4.73 -12.53
CA ASP A 156 9.33 6.06 -12.01
C ASP A 156 8.21 6.01 -10.96
N VAL A 157 7.18 5.19 -11.17
CA VAL A 157 6.09 4.96 -10.20
C VAL A 157 6.64 4.35 -8.90
N LEU A 158 7.49 3.33 -9.01
CA LEU A 158 8.07 2.62 -7.87
C LEU A 158 9.02 3.53 -7.06
N GLN A 159 9.87 4.30 -7.74
CA GLN A 159 10.78 5.25 -7.10
C GLN A 159 10.04 6.39 -6.42
N SER A 160 9.00 6.93 -7.07
CA SER A 160 8.15 7.95 -6.46
C SER A 160 7.46 7.42 -5.21
N LEU A 161 6.99 6.17 -5.23
CA LEU A 161 6.42 5.55 -4.03
C LEU A 161 7.47 5.39 -2.93
N LEU A 162 8.67 4.89 -3.23
CA LEU A 162 9.75 4.77 -2.23
C LEU A 162 10.06 6.10 -1.55
N GLN A 163 10.11 7.19 -2.32
CA GLN A 163 10.31 8.53 -1.76
C GLN A 163 9.17 8.93 -0.81
N GLN A 164 7.91 8.71 -1.21
CA GLN A 164 6.75 9.00 -0.37
C GLN A 164 6.75 8.18 0.93
N LEU A 165 7.16 6.91 0.86
CA LEU A 165 7.30 6.04 2.03
C LEU A 165 8.37 6.58 3.00
N GLU A 166 9.49 7.06 2.47
CA GLU A 166 10.55 7.67 3.27
C GLU A 166 10.07 8.97 3.95
N GLU A 167 9.33 9.81 3.24
CA GLU A 167 8.75 11.05 3.78
C GLU A 167 7.77 10.76 4.94
N ILE A 168 6.86 9.80 4.77
CA ILE A 168 5.93 9.37 5.82
C ILE A 168 6.69 8.87 7.07
N LYS A 169 7.75 8.08 6.86
CA LYS A 169 8.60 7.56 7.95
C LYS A 169 9.28 8.68 8.72
N LYS A 170 9.82 9.69 8.03
CA LYS A 170 10.44 10.88 8.65
C LYS A 170 9.45 11.68 9.48
N LEU A 171 8.24 11.93 8.97
CA LEU A 171 7.19 12.67 9.69
C LEU A 171 6.77 11.98 10.99
N LYS A 172 6.67 10.65 10.97
CA LYS A 172 6.31 9.86 12.15
C LYS A 172 7.38 9.90 13.24
N ASN A 173 8.66 9.86 12.85
CA ASN A 173 9.77 9.94 13.81
C ASN A 173 9.80 11.32 14.50
N ASN A 174 9.68 12.40 13.72
CA ASN A 174 9.69 13.76 14.28
C ASN A 174 8.50 14.01 15.24
N SER A 175 7.32 13.45 14.94
CA SER A 175 6.13 13.58 15.80
C SER A 175 6.24 12.82 17.14
N ASN A 176 7.12 11.82 17.22
CA ASN A 176 7.36 11.09 18.46
C ASN A 176 8.35 11.81 19.38
N ASP A 177 9.27 12.60 18.83
CA ASP A 177 10.22 13.39 19.62
C ASP A 177 9.57 14.62 20.28
N GLU A 178 8.60 15.28 19.60
CA GLU A 178 7.84 16.39 20.18
C GLU A 178 6.88 15.97 21.31
N LYS A 179 6.54 14.68 21.43
CA LYS A 179 5.69 14.18 22.53
C LYS A 179 6.47 13.80 23.79
N ILE A 180 7.80 13.79 23.73
CA ILE A 180 8.69 13.38 24.84
C ILE A 180 9.34 14.60 25.51
N THR A 181 9.11 15.82 25.00
CA THR A 181 9.53 17.10 25.61
C THR A 181 8.34 17.87 26.16
#